data_AF-K1XX29-F1
#
_entry.id   AF-K1XX29-F1
#
_cell.length_a   1.000
_cell.length_b   1.000
_cell.length_c   1.000
_cell.angle_alpha   90.00
_cell.angle_beta   90.00
_cell.angle_gamma   90.00
#
_symmetry.space_group_name_H-M   'P 1'
#
loop_
_entity.id
_entity.type
_entity.pdbx_description
1 polymer ?
#
loop_
_entity_poly.entity_id
_entity_poly.type
_entity_poly.pdbx_seq_one_letter_code
_entity_poly.pdbx_strand_id
1 'polypeptide(L)'
;MMHWYGYNGYEPFGGSFTFLGPILMVLFWVAVIVLIVYLVRGDLWVSHKLKQGNKTAIDILKERYAKGEIDKKEFEEIKKDLM
;
A
#
# COMPACT_ATOMS: atom_id res chain seq x y z
N MET A 1 -53.70 -8.88 0.36
CA MET A 1 -52.81 -9.25 -0.75
C MET A 1 -51.85 -8.10 -0.95
N MET A 2 -50.56 -8.35 -0.72
CA MET A 2 -49.50 -7.36 -0.68
C MET A 2 -49.04 -7.05 -2.11
N HIS A 3 -49.29 -5.84 -2.62
CA HIS A 3 -48.63 -5.35 -3.84
C HIS A 3 -47.47 -4.45 -3.45
N TRP A 4 -46.33 -5.10 -3.20
CA TRP A 4 -45.03 -4.48 -3.03
C TRP A 4 -44.39 -4.35 -4.42
N TYR A 5 -44.63 -3.23 -5.11
CA TYR A 5 -43.90 -2.85 -6.33
C TYR A 5 -43.74 -1.34 -6.39
N GLY A 6 -42.86 -0.81 -5.53
CA GLY A 6 -42.26 0.50 -5.68
C GLY A 6 -40.81 0.33 -6.12
N TYR A 7 -40.61 -0.28 -7.29
CA TYR A 7 -39.30 -0.42 -7.91
C TYR A 7 -38.78 1.00 -8.18
N ASN A 8 -37.77 1.38 -7.39
CA ASN A 8 -36.86 2.50 -7.57
C ASN A 8 -37.14 3.43 -8.76
N GLY A 9 -37.53 4.67 -8.45
CA GLY A 9 -37.65 5.76 -9.40
C GLY A 9 -36.29 6.20 -9.96
N TYR A 10 -35.71 5.39 -10.84
CA TYR A 10 -34.80 5.86 -11.86
C TYR A 10 -35.64 6.27 -13.06
N GLU A 11 -36.18 7.49 -13.00
CA GLU A 11 -36.65 8.18 -14.19
C GLU A 11 -35.44 8.44 -15.10
N PRO A 12 -35.34 7.81 -16.28
CA PRO A 12 -34.27 8.12 -17.20
C PRO A 12 -34.63 9.43 -17.88
N PHE A 13 -34.16 10.54 -17.31
CA PHE A 13 -34.18 11.84 -17.98
C PHE A 13 -33.59 11.67 -19.39
N GLY A 14 -34.41 12.03 -20.37
CA GLY A 14 -34.21 11.70 -21.77
C GLY A 14 -33.05 12.42 -22.45
N GLY A 15 -32.75 11.93 -23.65
CA GLY A 15 -32.01 12.64 -24.69
C GLY A 15 -30.50 12.38 -24.68
N SER A 16 -30.08 11.37 -25.44
CA SER A 16 -28.77 11.27 -26.10
C SER A 16 -27.48 11.20 -25.25
N PHE A 17 -27.53 11.47 -23.94
CA PHE A 17 -26.37 11.45 -23.03
C PHE A 17 -26.36 10.27 -22.05
N THR A 18 -27.39 9.42 -22.09
CA THR A 18 -27.61 8.32 -21.14
C THR A 18 -26.50 7.26 -21.14
N PHE A 19 -25.74 7.12 -22.23
CA PHE A 19 -24.62 6.17 -22.33
C PHE A 19 -23.26 6.76 -21.90
N LEU A 20 -23.04 8.07 -22.06
CA LEU A 20 -21.74 8.68 -21.73
C LEU A 20 -21.52 8.87 -20.22
N GLY A 21 -22.59 9.13 -19.46
CA GLY A 21 -22.54 9.25 -18.00
C GLY A 21 -21.96 8.02 -17.29
N PRO A 22 -22.52 6.80 -17.46
CA PRO A 22 -22.02 5.61 -16.78
C PRO A 22 -20.61 5.21 -17.23
N ILE A 23 -20.25 5.45 -18.49
CA ILE A 23 -18.89 5.14 -19.00
C ILE A 23 -17.83 5.98 -18.30
N LEU A 24 -18.03 7.29 -18.17
CA LEU A 24 -17.10 8.17 -17.47
C LEU A 24 -16.98 7.82 -15.98
N MET A 25 -18.10 7.42 -15.36
CA MET A 25 -18.09 6.98 -13.96
C MET A 25 -17.28 5.69 -13.79
N VAL A 26 -17.47 4.69 -14.65
CA VAL A 26 -16.67 3.45 -14.63
C VAL A 26 -15.20 3.75 -14.87
N LEU A 27 -14.87 4.62 -15.83
CA LEU A 27 -13.50 4.99 -16.14
C LEU A 27 -12.82 5.69 -14.95
N PHE A 28 -13.56 6.55 -14.22
CA PHE A 28 -13.09 7.15 -12.97
C PHE A 28 -12.78 6.09 -11.90
N TRP A 29 -13.68 5.12 -11.68
CA TRP A 29 -13.43 4.02 -10.73
C TRP A 29 -12.25 3.15 -11.13
N VAL A 30 -12.09 2.84 -12.42
CA VAL A 30 -10.93 2.11 -12.93
C VAL A 30 -9.64 2.90 -12.66
N ALA A 31 -9.62 4.21 -12.92
CA ALA A 31 -8.47 5.06 -12.64
C ALA A 31 -8.10 5.08 -11.14
N VAL A 32 -9.10 5.15 -10.25
CA VAL A 32 -8.89 5.08 -8.79
C VAL A 32 -8.27 3.73 -8.39
N ILE A 33 -8.77 2.61 -8.93
CA ILE A 33 -8.22 1.28 -8.66
C ILE A 33 -6.78 1.18 -9.15
N VAL A 34 -6.49 1.65 -10.36
CA VAL A 34 -5.13 1.68 -10.92
C VAL A 34 -4.19 2.50 -10.04
N LEU A 35 -4.64 3.66 -9.56
CA LEU A 35 -3.87 4.51 -8.66
C LEU A 35 -3.54 3.79 -7.34
N ILE A 36 -4.53 3.14 -6.72
CA ILE A 36 -4.34 2.37 -5.49
C ILE A 36 -3.36 1.21 -5.73
N VAL A 37 -3.53 0.44 -6.81
CA VAL A 37 -2.63 -0.66 -7.15
C VAL A 37 -1.20 -0.16 -7.41
N TYR A 38 -1.04 0.99 -8.07
CA TYR A 38 0.26 1.60 -8.31
C TYR A 38 0.93 2.05 -7.00
N LEU A 39 0.17 2.66 -6.07
CA LEU A 39 0.67 3.06 -4.76
C LEU A 39 1.09 1.85 -3.92
N VAL A 40 0.27 0.80 -3.86
CA VAL A 40 0.59 -0.43 -3.11
C VAL A 40 1.78 -1.17 -3.71
N ARG A 41 1.84 -1.25 -5.05
CA ARG A 41 2.97 -1.87 -5.76
C ARG A 41 4.24 -1.04 -5.63
N GLY A 42 4.12 0.28 -5.58
CA GLY A 42 5.22 1.22 -5.35
C GLY A 42 5.78 1.13 -3.93
N ASP A 43 4.92 0.98 -2.92
CA ASP A 43 5.34 0.92 -1.53
C ASP A 43 6.09 -0.38 -1.19
N LEU A 44 5.75 -1.49 -1.87
CA LEU A 44 6.54 -2.73 -1.81
C LEU A 44 7.96 -2.59 -2.41
N TRP A 45 8.18 -1.66 -3.34
CA TRP A 45 9.52 -1.38 -3.89
C TRP A 45 10.27 -0.27 -3.17
N VAL A 46 9.58 0.71 -2.60
CA VAL A 46 10.19 1.83 -1.87
C VAL A 46 10.54 1.45 -0.42
N SER A 47 9.76 0.58 0.23
CA SER A 47 10.03 0.18 1.62
C SER A 47 11.23 -0.77 1.79
N HIS A 48 11.74 -1.38 0.71
CA HIS A 48 12.90 -2.27 0.79
C HIS A 48 14.24 -1.65 0.34
N LYS A 49 14.27 -0.50 -0.34
CA LYS A 49 15.53 0.01 -0.93
C LYS A 49 16.25 1.14 -0.19
N LEU A 50 15.66 1.78 0.81
CA LEU A 50 16.30 2.94 1.46
C LEU A 50 16.79 2.69 2.90
N LYS A 51 16.66 1.45 3.42
CA LYS A 51 17.08 1.16 4.80
C LYS A 51 17.59 -0.26 5.04
N GLN A 52 17.84 -1.05 3.99
CA GLN A 52 18.19 -2.47 4.09
C GLN A 52 19.69 -2.74 4.31
N GLY A 53 20.59 -1.79 4.04
CA GLY A 53 22.00 -1.94 4.41
C GLY A 53 22.20 -1.87 5.93
N ASN A 54 21.85 -0.72 6.52
CA ASN A 54 22.10 -0.47 7.95
C ASN A 54 21.16 -1.20 8.91
N LYS A 55 19.86 -1.34 8.60
CA LYS A 55 18.97 -2.10 9.51
C LYS A 55 19.34 -3.57 9.55
N THR A 56 19.67 -4.18 8.41
CA THR A 56 20.05 -5.59 8.36
C THR A 56 21.40 -5.83 9.03
N ALA A 57 22.38 -4.95 8.83
CA ALA A 57 23.67 -5.06 9.54
C ALA A 57 23.51 -4.89 11.06
N ILE A 58 22.75 -3.88 11.52
CA ILE A 58 22.48 -3.65 12.95
C ILE A 58 21.63 -4.78 13.56
N ASP A 59 20.66 -5.34 12.82
CA ASP A 59 19.84 -6.46 13.29
C ASP A 59 20.68 -7.74 13.43
N ILE A 60 21.57 -8.04 12.48
CA ILE A 60 22.51 -9.16 12.58
C ILE A 60 23.45 -8.96 13.78
N LEU A 61 23.94 -7.75 14.01
CA LEU A 61 24.77 -7.41 15.18
C LEU A 61 24.02 -7.62 16.49
N LYS A 62 22.76 -7.19 16.55
CA LYS A 62 21.92 -7.35 17.75
C LYS A 62 21.66 -8.83 18.06
N GLU A 63 21.44 -9.65 17.03
CA GLU A 63 21.24 -11.10 17.21
C GLU A 63 22.47 -11.78 17.81
N ARG A 64 23.67 -11.44 17.33
CA ARG A 64 24.93 -12.01 17.85
C ARG A 64 25.27 -11.51 19.27
N TYR A 65 24.95 -10.25 19.58
CA TYR A 65 25.05 -9.73 20.94
C TYR A 65 24.10 -10.46 21.89
N ALA A 66 22.85 -10.74 21.46
CA ALA A 66 21.89 -11.51 22.24
C ALA A 66 22.30 -12.97 22.44
N LYS A 67 23.02 -13.56 21.47
CA LYS A 67 23.64 -14.88 21.61
C LYS A 67 24.89 -14.88 22.49
N GLY A 68 25.41 -13.70 22.87
CA GLY A 68 26.63 -13.54 23.65
C GLY A 68 27.91 -13.82 22.86
N GLU A 69 27.84 -13.83 21.53
CA GLU A 69 28.99 -14.08 20.63
C GLU A 69 29.90 -12.86 20.48
N ILE A 70 29.41 -11.66 20.82
CA ILE A 70 30.15 -10.39 20.78
C ILE A 70 29.94 -9.64 22.09
N ASP A 71 31.00 -9.00 22.57
CA ASP A 71 30.95 -8.19 23.78
C ASP A 71 30.26 -6.83 23.51
N LYS A 72 29.75 -6.20 24.56
CA LYS A 72 29.14 -4.87 24.49
C LYS A 72 30.08 -3.82 23.87
N LYS A 73 31.39 -3.93 24.10
CA LYS A 73 32.38 -3.02 23.49
C LYS A 73 32.44 -3.17 21.97
N GLU A 74 32.54 -4.40 21.47
CA GLU A 74 32.57 -4.69 20.03
C GLU A 74 31.25 -4.28 19.36
N PHE A 75 30.11 -4.52 20.03
CA PHE A 75 28.80 -4.09 19.53
C PHE A 75 28.73 -2.57 19.34
N GLU A 76 29.19 -1.78 20.32
CA GLU A 76 29.15 -0.31 20.22
C GLU A 76 30.14 0.24 19.20
N GLU A 77 31.32 -0.36 19.03
CA GLU A 77 32.28 0.03 17.98
C GLU A 77 31.71 -0.18 16.58
N ILE A 78 31.16 -1.37 16.29
CA ILE A 78 30.63 -1.68 14.95
C ILE A 78 29.32 -0.93 14.69
N LYS A 79 28.49 -0.74 15.71
CA LYS A 79 27.29 0.11 15.60
C LYS A 79 27.63 1.56 15.27
N LYS A 80 28.73 2.08 15.81
CA LYS A 80 29.22 3.43 15.51
C LYS A 80 29.84 3.53 14.12
N ASP A 81 30.43 2.45 13.61
CA ASP A 81 30.97 2.36 12.25
C ASP A 81 29.86 2.24 11.20
N LEU A 82 28.74 1.59 11.54
CA LEU A 82 27.57 1.41 10.67
C LEU A 82 26.57 2.58 10.70
N MET A 83 26.77 3.59 11.56
CA MET A 83 25.83 4.70 11.76
C MET A 83 26.32 5.99 11.10
#